data_AF-A0A0A9Z624-F1
#
_entry.id   AF-A0A0A9Z624-F1
#
_cell.length_a   1.000
_cell.length_b   1.000
_cell.length_c   1.000
_cell.angle_alpha   90.00
_cell.angle_beta   90.00
_cell.angle_gamma   90.00
#
_symmetry.space_group_name_H-M   'P 1'
#
loop_
_entity.id
_entity.type
_entity.pdbx_description
1 polymer ?
#
loop_
_entity_poly.entity_id
_entity_poly.type
_entity_poly.pdbx_seq_one_letter_code
_entity_poly.pdbx_strand_id
1 'polypeptide(L)'
;GVYLNTPHYLLYLETGRLPIFFSLLDLHIAYIHKTLKHPETRIVRRITRELVERKVGWAEAWVLMAQKYELQFDFEGDVRAQWNAIRERMLVAAREEWVSRANRSFFHSHFKEVM
;
A
#
# COMPACT_ATOMS: atom_id res chain seq x y z
N GLY A 1 20.52 0.08 15.49
CA GLY A 1 20.21 -1.05 14.60
C GLY A 1 18.89 -1.62 15.04
N VAL A 2 17.88 -1.66 14.16
CA VAL A 2 16.59 -2.25 14.50
C VAL A 2 16.63 -3.72 14.09
N TYR A 3 16.36 -4.63 15.03
CA TYR A 3 16.35 -6.06 14.78
C TYR A 3 15.30 -6.42 13.71
N LEU A 4 15.65 -7.31 12.78
CA LEU A 4 14.79 -7.81 11.69
C LEU A 4 13.42 -8.36 12.14
N ASN A 5 13.27 -8.69 13.43
CA ASN A 5 12.05 -9.23 14.01
C ASN A 5 11.13 -8.16 14.62
N THR A 6 11.48 -6.88 14.51
CA THR A 6 10.65 -5.80 15.07
C THR A 6 9.40 -5.67 14.20
N PRO A 7 8.19 -5.89 14.76
CA PRO A 7 6.97 -5.73 13.99
C PRO A 7 6.87 -4.34 13.38
N HIS A 8 6.42 -4.23 12.13
CA HIS A 8 6.31 -2.94 11.43
C HIS A 8 5.52 -1.88 12.21
N TYR A 9 4.59 -2.31 13.07
CA TYR A 9 3.84 -1.40 13.94
C TYR A 9 4.70 -0.70 14.98
N LEU A 10 5.68 -1.40 15.57
CA LEU A 10 6.62 -0.84 16.56
C LEU A 10 7.52 0.20 15.89
N LEU A 11 8.05 -0.13 14.71
CA LEU A 11 8.83 0.79 13.88
C LEU A 11 8.05 2.06 13.52
N TYR A 12 6.79 1.92 13.12
CA TYR A 12 5.93 3.07 12.82
C TYR A 12 5.68 3.92 14.06
N LEU A 13 5.35 3.30 15.20
CA LEU A 13 5.11 4.02 16.46
C LEU A 13 6.35 4.77 16.95
N GLU A 14 7.54 4.19 16.81
CA GLU A 14 8.81 4.80 17.26
C GLU A 14 9.32 5.89 16.32
N THR A 15 9.14 5.74 15.01
CA THR A 15 9.82 6.59 14.01
C THR A 15 8.87 7.47 13.20
N GLY A 16 7.56 7.23 13.28
CA GLY A 16 6.56 7.83 12.39
C GLY A 16 6.69 7.39 10.92
N ARG A 17 7.61 6.48 10.60
CA ARG A 17 7.88 6.05 9.22
C ARG A 17 6.96 4.92 8.82
N LEU A 18 6.40 5.05 7.63
CA LEU A 18 5.57 4.01 7.04
C LEU A 18 6.39 2.77 6.70
N PRO A 19 5.77 1.57 6.76
CA PRO A 19 6.39 0.35 6.27
C PRO A 19 6.86 0.51 4.81
N ILE A 20 7.99 -0.10 4.48
CA ILE A 20 8.60 -0.09 3.12
C ILE A 20 7.59 -0.48 2.04
N PHE A 21 6.63 -1.33 2.39
CA PHE A 21 5.51 -1.71 1.53
C PHE A 21 4.76 -0.51 0.91
N PHE A 22 4.51 0.57 1.66
CA PHE A 22 3.87 1.77 1.12
C PHE A 22 4.72 2.44 0.04
N SER A 23 6.04 2.53 0.28
CA SER A 23 6.98 3.11 -0.70
C SER A 23 7.06 2.27 -1.98
N LEU A 24 6.95 0.95 -1.88
CA LEU A 24 6.90 0.06 -3.04
C LEU A 24 5.63 0.29 -3.87
N LEU A 25 4.48 0.51 -3.21
CA LEU A 25 3.24 0.84 -3.88
C LEU A 25 3.27 2.22 -4.54
N ASP A 26 3.87 3.22 -3.88
CA ASP A 26 4.11 4.55 -4.45
C ASP A 26 4.92 4.45 -5.76
N LEU A 27 6.00 3.65 -5.74
CA LEU A 27 6.83 3.40 -6.92
C LEU A 27 6.04 2.69 -8.03
N HIS A 28 5.22 1.70 -7.66
CA HIS A 28 4.45 0.93 -8.62
C HIS A 28 3.36 1.77 -9.29
N ILE A 29 2.68 2.65 -8.56
CA ILE A 29 1.72 3.61 -9.14
C ILE A 29 2.42 4.59 -10.08
N ALA A 30 3.61 5.06 -9.73
CA ALA A 30 4.41 5.88 -10.64
C ALA A 30 4.79 5.12 -11.93
N TYR A 31 5.13 3.83 -11.81
CA TYR A 31 5.36 2.96 -12.97
C TYR A 31 4.11 2.83 -13.85
N ILE A 32 2.95 2.47 -13.28
CA ILE A 32 1.68 2.32 -14.01
C ILE A 32 1.31 3.62 -14.72
N HIS A 33 1.38 4.74 -14.01
CA HIS A 33 1.08 6.05 -14.58
C HIS A 33 2.00 6.40 -15.74
N LYS A 34 3.30 6.06 -15.63
CA LYS A 34 4.27 6.29 -16.70
C LYS A 34 4.01 5.38 -17.90
N THR A 35 3.71 4.11 -17.68
CA THR A 35 3.60 3.11 -18.75
C THR A 35 2.32 3.30 -19.57
N LEU A 36 1.21 3.68 -18.93
CA LEU A 36 -0.05 4.03 -19.60
C LEU A 36 0.10 5.29 -20.47
N LYS A 37 0.97 6.24 -20.08
CA LYS A 37 1.24 7.48 -20.82
C LYS A 37 2.24 7.33 -21.97
N HIS A 38 2.91 6.19 -22.13
CA HIS A 38 3.80 5.98 -23.27
C HIS A 38 3.02 6.00 -24.60
N PRO A 39 3.67 6.22 -25.76
CA PRO A 39 3.02 6.05 -27.06
C PRO A 39 2.58 4.59 -27.30
N GLU A 40 1.53 4.37 -28.09
CA GLU A 40 1.00 3.02 -28.41
C GLU A 40 1.98 2.12 -29.16
N THR A 41 3.00 2.71 -29.77
CA THR A 41 4.10 1.98 -30.42
C THR A 41 5.05 1.31 -29.42
N ARG A 42 5.05 1.73 -28.15
CA ARG A 42 5.89 1.12 -27.11
C ARG A 42 5.26 -0.19 -26.64
N ILE A 43 6.03 -1.28 -26.77
CA ILE A 43 5.64 -2.61 -26.28
C ILE A 43 5.19 -2.60 -24.82
N VAL A 44 5.84 -1.78 -23.99
CA VAL A 44 5.51 -1.64 -22.56
C VAL A 44 4.08 -1.13 -22.36
N ARG A 45 3.61 -0.16 -23.17
CA ARG A 45 2.23 0.32 -23.09
C ARG A 45 1.25 -0.78 -23.51
N ARG A 46 1.54 -1.48 -24.62
CA ARG A 46 0.69 -2.58 -25.11
C ARG A 46 0.50 -3.67 -24.07
N ILE A 47 1.60 -4.12 -23.45
CA ILE A 47 1.55 -5.13 -22.38
C ILE A 47 0.78 -4.59 -21.17
N THR A 48 1.02 -3.34 -20.76
CA THR A 48 0.31 -2.73 -19.63
C THR A 48 -1.19 -2.68 -19.89
N ARG A 49 -1.60 -2.27 -21.10
CA ARG A 49 -3.02 -2.24 -21.51
C ARG A 49 -3.63 -3.64 -21.52
N GLU A 50 -2.94 -4.63 -22.06
CA GLU A 50 -3.43 -6.02 -22.07
C GLU A 50 -3.69 -6.54 -20.65
N LEU A 51 -2.79 -6.27 -19.71
CA LEU A 51 -2.94 -6.66 -18.30
C LEU A 51 -4.16 -6.00 -17.64
N VAL A 52 -4.34 -4.71 -17.90
CA VAL A 52 -5.47 -3.91 -17.41
C VAL A 52 -6.80 -4.39 -17.99
N GLU A 53 -6.88 -4.55 -19.31
CA GLU A 53 -8.09 -4.94 -20.02
C GLU A 53 -8.52 -6.37 -19.65
N ARG A 54 -7.56 -7.29 -19.50
CA ARG A 54 -7.84 -8.67 -19.06
C ARG A 54 -8.04 -8.81 -17.56
N LYS A 55 -7.74 -7.77 -16.77
CA LYS A 55 -7.77 -7.80 -15.29
C LYS A 55 -6.96 -8.98 -14.74
N VAL A 56 -5.68 -9.07 -15.12
CA VAL A 56 -4.80 -10.17 -14.67
C VAL A 56 -3.56 -9.66 -13.94
N GLY A 57 -2.99 -10.51 -13.08
CA GLY A 57 -1.76 -10.23 -12.38
C GLY A 57 -1.87 -9.02 -11.47
N TRP A 58 -0.98 -8.05 -11.63
CA TRP A 58 -0.99 -6.86 -10.77
C TRP A 58 -2.18 -5.93 -11.03
N ALA A 59 -2.80 -5.97 -12.21
CA ALA A 59 -3.96 -5.12 -12.50
C ALA A 59 -5.18 -5.54 -11.66
N GLU A 60 -5.41 -6.85 -11.57
CA GLU A 60 -6.43 -7.43 -10.70
C GLU A 60 -6.15 -7.10 -9.22
N ALA A 61 -4.90 -7.25 -8.79
CA ALA A 61 -4.51 -6.97 -7.40
C ALA A 61 -4.82 -5.53 -6.96
N TRP A 62 -4.66 -4.55 -7.84
CA TRP A 62 -5.04 -3.16 -7.55
C TRP A 62 -6.55 -2.96 -7.42
N VAL A 63 -7.34 -3.59 -8.28
CA VAL A 63 -8.81 -3.54 -8.20
C VAL A 63 -9.29 -4.19 -6.90
N LEU A 64 -8.79 -5.38 -6.58
CA LEU A 64 -9.12 -6.08 -5.33
C LEU A 64 -8.67 -5.29 -4.09
N MET A 65 -7.50 -4.65 -4.14
CA MET A 65 -7.02 -3.79 -3.05
C MET A 65 -7.93 -2.59 -2.83
N ALA A 66 -8.38 -1.93 -3.90
CA ALA A 66 -9.31 -0.81 -3.78
C ALA A 66 -10.65 -1.27 -3.19
N GLN A 67 -11.19 -2.39 -3.68
CA GLN A 67 -12.44 -2.99 -3.17
C GLN A 67 -12.36 -3.34 -1.69
N LYS A 68 -11.22 -3.84 -1.21
CA LYS A 68 -10.98 -4.12 0.22
C LYS A 68 -11.18 -2.87 1.10
N TYR A 69 -10.94 -1.68 0.57
CA TYR A 69 -11.13 -0.41 1.26
C TYR A 69 -12.37 0.35 0.77
N GLU A 70 -13.33 -0.35 0.16
CA GLU A 70 -14.60 0.21 -0.33
C GLU A 70 -14.43 1.33 -1.38
N LEU A 71 -13.34 1.27 -2.14
CA LEU A 71 -13.01 2.19 -3.22
C LEU A 71 -12.99 1.45 -4.57
N GLN A 72 -13.10 2.23 -5.65
CA GLN A 72 -12.91 1.73 -7.01
C GLN A 72 -11.52 2.11 -7.53
N PHE A 73 -10.98 1.26 -8.40
CA PHE A 73 -9.74 1.54 -9.12
C PHE A 73 -9.97 1.44 -10.63
N ASP A 74 -9.80 2.57 -11.31
CA ASP A 74 -9.88 2.71 -12.76
C ASP A 74 -8.53 3.17 -13.32
N PHE A 75 -7.98 2.36 -14.22
CA PHE A 75 -6.70 2.62 -14.86
C PHE A 75 -6.77 3.71 -15.94
N GLU A 76 -7.96 4.02 -16.46
CA GLU A 76 -8.16 5.11 -17.44
C GLU A 76 -8.26 6.48 -16.74
N GLY A 77 -8.60 6.49 -15.45
CA GLY A 77 -8.68 7.70 -14.63
C GLY A 77 -7.33 8.16 -14.05
N ASP A 78 -7.39 9.09 -13.09
CA ASP A 78 -6.20 9.54 -12.35
C ASP A 78 -5.79 8.51 -11.30
N VAL A 79 -4.94 7.57 -11.72
CA VAL A 79 -4.41 6.51 -10.85
C VAL A 79 -3.63 7.03 -9.63
N ARG A 80 -3.07 8.25 -9.68
CA ARG A 80 -2.35 8.82 -8.52
C ARG A 80 -3.32 9.33 -7.48
N ALA A 81 -4.37 10.05 -7.90
CA ALA A 81 -5.42 10.50 -7.01
C ALA A 81 -6.14 9.33 -6.36
N GLN A 82 -6.47 8.30 -7.13
CA GLN A 82 -7.08 7.06 -6.63
C GLN A 82 -6.19 6.33 -5.63
N TRP A 83 -4.88 6.23 -5.92
CA TRP A 83 -3.93 5.67 -4.97
C TRP A 83 -3.87 6.45 -3.67
N ASN A 84 -3.83 7.79 -3.71
CA ASN A 84 -3.80 8.60 -2.49
C ASN A 84 -5.01 8.32 -1.58
N ALA A 85 -6.21 8.20 -2.16
CA ALA A 85 -7.41 7.85 -1.42
C ALA A 85 -7.33 6.44 -0.78
N ILE A 86 -6.85 5.45 -1.55
CA ILE A 86 -6.64 4.08 -1.04
C ILE A 86 -5.59 4.06 0.07
N ARG A 87 -4.48 4.79 -0.13
CA ARG A 87 -3.38 4.91 0.82
C ARG A 87 -3.86 5.49 2.14
N GLU A 88 -4.68 6.55 2.11
CA GLU A 88 -5.27 7.13 3.32
C GLU A 88 -6.13 6.11 4.08
N ARG A 89 -7.04 5.41 3.38
CA ARG A 89 -7.86 4.35 4.01
C ARG A 89 -7.02 3.23 4.58
N MET A 90 -6.00 2.80 3.84
CA MET A 90 -5.06 1.76 4.27
C MET A 90 -4.27 2.18 5.50
N LEU A 91 -3.86 3.45 5.59
CA LEU A 91 -3.16 3.98 6.76
C LEU A 91 -4.03 4.00 8.01
N VAL A 92 -5.28 4.42 7.88
CA VAL A 92 -6.24 4.40 9.00
C VAL A 92 -6.43 2.97 9.50
N ALA A 93 -6.74 2.04 8.60
CA ALA A 93 -6.94 0.63 8.96
C ALA A 93 -5.68 -0.01 9.57
N ALA A 94 -4.50 0.28 9.00
CA ALA A 94 -3.23 -0.22 9.53
C ALA A 94 -2.96 0.32 10.94
N ARG A 95 -3.24 1.61 11.18
CA ARG A 95 -3.06 2.23 12.50
C ARG A 95 -3.96 1.58 13.55
N GLU A 96 -5.23 1.36 13.24
CA GLU A 96 -6.17 0.68 14.14
C GLU A 96 -5.70 -0.73 14.48
N GLU A 97 -5.25 -1.47 13.46
CA GLU A 97 -4.69 -2.82 13.64
C GLU A 97 -3.44 -2.79 14.52
N TRP A 98 -2.53 -1.85 14.29
CA TRP A 98 -1.29 -1.68 15.03
C TRP A 98 -1.53 -1.35 16.50
N VAL A 99 -2.46 -0.44 16.79
CA VAL A 99 -2.87 -0.11 18.17
C VAL A 99 -3.51 -1.32 18.84
N SER A 100 -4.40 -2.02 18.13
CA SER A 100 -5.04 -3.25 18.64
C SER A 100 -4.00 -4.33 18.98
N ARG A 101 -3.01 -4.55 18.11
CA ARG A 101 -1.90 -5.49 18.33
C ARG A 101 -1.01 -5.07 19.50
N ALA A 102 -0.70 -3.78 19.64
CA ALA A 102 0.08 -3.27 20.77
C ALA A 102 -0.62 -3.49 22.11
N ASN A 103 -1.94 -3.32 22.15
CA ASN A 103 -2.76 -3.57 23.35
C ASN A 103 -2.89 -5.06 23.70
N ARG A 104 -2.81 -5.95 22.70
CA ARG A 104 -2.93 -7.42 22.89
C ARG A 104 -1.60 -8.14 23.05
N SER A 105 -0.48 -7.49 22.75
CA SER A 105 0.86 -8.08 22.87
C SER A 105 1.20 -8.35 24.33
N PHE A 106 1.70 -9.55 24.63
CA PHE A 106 2.14 -9.97 25.98
C PHE A 106 3.18 -9.02 26.61
N PHE A 107 3.84 -8.16 25.82
CA PHE A 107 4.75 -7.10 26.29
C PHE A 107 4.06 -5.96 27.06
N HIS A 108 2.73 -5.93 27.13
CA HIS A 108 2.00 -4.94 27.93
C HIS A 108 2.31 -5.01 29.45
N SER A 109 2.92 -6.10 29.94
CA SER A 109 3.46 -6.18 31.30
C SER A 109 4.76 -5.37 31.50
N HIS A 110 5.62 -5.28 30.47
CA HIS A 110 6.90 -4.56 30.57
C HIS A 110 6.75 -3.05 30.32
N PHE A 111 5.78 -2.63 29.50
CA PHE A 111 5.55 -1.20 29.22
C PHE A 111 4.87 -0.46 30.37
N LYS A 112 4.25 -1.16 31.33
CA LYS A 112 3.69 -0.57 32.55
C LYS A 112 4.73 -0.23 33.62
N GLU A 113 5.96 -0.73 33.52
CA GLU A 113 7.01 -0.48 34.52
C GLU A 113 7.90 0.74 34.17
N VAL A 114 7.72 1.36 33.00
CA VAL A 114 8.58 2.46 32.50
C VAL A 114 7.83 3.79 32.34
N MET A 115 6.55 3.85 32.74
CA MET A 115 5.79 5.10 32.96
C MET A 115 5.36 5.17 34.41
#